data_AF-A0A8D9A765-F1
#
_entry.id   AF-A0A8D9A765-F1
#
_cell.length_a   1.000
_cell.length_b   1.000
_cell.length_c   1.000
_cell.angle_alpha   90.00
_cell.angle_beta   90.00
_cell.angle_gamma   90.00
#
_symmetry.space_group_name_H-M   'P 1'
#
loop_
_entity.id
_entity.type
_entity.pdbx_description
1 polymer ?
#
loop_
_entity_poly.entity_id
_entity_poly.type
_entity_poly.pdbx_seq_one_letter_code
_entity_poly.pdbx_strand_id
1 'polypeptide(L)'
;MASTRKLTDLDLSKDKSVPFRRKPFTAMILENVQLVWTNITVEPLAAALGICDRINMLAIQHLNFEKACRTSFQYGDEICTAVIRGTNHSQYDLHKVNCQSLVTEMTAWVNFFLYLFPPFLLLFIGAYSDRTKRRKTFILVPFIGYIASTVGLIVSAVFFDAVPLVYTGLIEALLPGMFGYWLVLYMAMFTYISSITMAEERTFRIGLISTTLSAFSMLGAAITEYVVQYLGYVGSFSLLLRVRPGLHSRNQTK
;
A
#
# COMPACT_ATOMS: atom_id res chain seq x y z
N MET A 1 42.74 9.06 -64.01
CA MET A 1 43.11 10.04 -62.96
C MET A 1 42.37 9.64 -61.69
N ALA A 2 42.85 8.71 -60.87
CA ALA A 2 44.04 8.75 -60.03
C ALA A 2 44.06 9.97 -59.09
N SER A 3 43.63 9.81 -57.83
CA SER A 3 44.57 9.81 -56.70
C SER A 3 43.83 9.60 -55.36
N THR A 4 44.28 8.60 -54.62
CA THR A 4 43.97 8.26 -53.22
C THR A 4 44.93 8.97 -52.26
N ARG A 5 44.61 8.94 -50.94
CA ARG A 5 45.38 9.27 -49.70
C ARG A 5 44.86 10.53 -48.99
N LYS A 6 44.69 10.58 -47.66
CA LYS A 6 45.18 9.75 -46.56
C LYS A 6 44.36 10.05 -45.28
N LEU A 7 44.25 9.05 -44.42
CA LEU A 7 43.79 9.08 -43.03
C LEU A 7 44.66 9.99 -42.14
N THR A 8 44.11 10.25 -40.93
CA THR A 8 44.76 10.60 -39.65
C THR A 8 45.41 11.97 -39.53
N ASP A 9 44.80 12.86 -38.74
CA ASP A 9 45.32 13.34 -37.44
C ASP A 9 44.25 14.29 -36.84
N LEU A 10 43.62 13.88 -35.74
CA LEU A 10 43.82 14.50 -34.43
C LEU A 10 43.54 16.02 -34.43
N ASP A 11 42.26 16.39 -34.36
CA ASP A 11 41.88 17.63 -33.68
C ASP A 11 41.28 17.31 -32.30
N LEU A 12 42.14 16.66 -31.52
CA LEU A 12 42.06 16.50 -30.08
C LEU A 12 42.43 17.85 -29.41
N SER A 13 41.72 18.94 -29.74
CA SER A 13 42.14 20.28 -29.30
C SER A 13 41.00 21.26 -29.02
N LYS A 14 39.84 20.78 -28.52
CA LYS A 14 38.83 21.70 -27.97
C LYS A 14 37.97 21.13 -26.85
N ASP A 15 38.56 20.30 -25.98
CA ASP A 15 38.02 20.12 -24.63
C ASP A 15 38.57 21.24 -23.73
N LYS A 16 37.96 22.42 -23.84
CA LYS A 16 38.11 23.46 -22.82
C LYS A 16 37.25 23.03 -21.64
N SER A 17 37.87 22.31 -20.73
CA SER A 17 37.52 22.15 -19.32
C SER A 17 36.30 22.96 -18.86
N VAL A 18 35.10 22.41 -19.07
CA VAL A 18 33.91 22.87 -18.35
C VAL A 18 34.16 22.46 -16.90
N PRO A 19 34.30 23.40 -15.95
CA PRO A 19 34.53 23.01 -14.57
C PRO A 19 33.30 22.23 -14.11
N PHE A 20 33.47 20.94 -13.86
CA PHE A 20 32.47 20.09 -13.20
C PHE A 20 32.36 20.58 -11.76
N ARG A 21 31.60 21.68 -11.59
CA ARG A 21 31.27 22.24 -10.28
C ARG A 21 30.37 21.21 -9.62
N ARG A 22 30.93 20.34 -8.77
CA ARG A 22 30.17 19.44 -7.91
C ARG A 22 29.19 20.31 -7.11
N LYS A 23 27.92 20.33 -7.53
CA LYS A 23 26.85 20.94 -6.73
C LYS A 23 26.86 20.24 -5.37
N PRO A 24 26.66 20.95 -4.26
CA PRO A 24 26.56 20.32 -2.94
C PRO A 24 25.47 19.25 -2.99
N PHE A 25 25.70 18.10 -2.37
CA PHE A 25 24.80 16.94 -2.39
C PHE A 25 23.36 17.31 -2.04
N THR A 26 23.19 18.28 -1.13
CA THR A 26 21.90 18.85 -0.73
C THR A 26 21.19 19.60 -1.85
N ALA A 27 21.90 20.34 -2.72
CA ALA A 27 21.30 21.05 -3.85
C ALA A 27 20.89 20.08 -4.98
N MET A 28 21.64 18.98 -5.17
CA MET A 28 21.25 17.92 -6.11
C MET A 28 19.99 17.19 -5.63
N ILE A 29 19.88 16.93 -4.32
CA ILE A 29 18.65 16.37 -3.73
C ILE A 29 17.50 17.36 -3.83
N LEU A 30 17.70 18.65 -3.53
CA LEU A 30 16.63 19.64 -3.55
C LEU A 30 16.08 19.86 -4.97
N GLU A 31 16.97 19.91 -5.97
CA GLU A 31 16.61 20.07 -7.39
C GLU A 31 15.90 18.81 -7.92
N ASN A 32 16.35 17.61 -7.52
CA ASN A 32 15.68 16.35 -7.82
C ASN A 32 14.32 16.24 -7.12
N VAL A 33 14.20 16.69 -5.87
CA VAL A 33 12.94 16.74 -5.12
C VAL A 33 11.98 17.75 -5.75
N GLN A 34 12.47 18.91 -6.20
CA GLN A 34 11.67 19.90 -6.94
C GLN A 34 11.24 19.39 -8.32
N LEU A 35 12.09 18.62 -9.02
CA LEU A 35 11.75 17.93 -10.27
C LEU A 35 10.71 16.81 -10.07
N VAL A 36 10.83 16.02 -8.99
CA VAL A 36 9.84 15.00 -8.59
C VAL A 36 8.51 15.64 -8.19
N TRP A 37 8.55 16.80 -7.53
CA TRP A 37 7.34 17.56 -7.15
C TRP A 37 6.66 18.25 -8.32
N THR A 38 7.39 18.65 -9.36
CA THR A 38 6.82 19.31 -10.55
C THR A 38 6.33 18.33 -11.61
N ASN A 39 6.86 17.10 -11.62
CA ASN A 39 6.30 15.96 -12.34
C ASN A 39 5.59 15.02 -11.35
N ILE A 40 4.42 15.41 -10.83
CA ILE A 40 3.61 14.54 -9.95
C ILE A 40 3.28 13.24 -10.71
N THR A 41 4.10 12.24 -10.46
CA THR A 41 3.99 10.85 -10.89
C THR A 41 3.04 10.12 -9.96
N VAL A 42 2.81 8.84 -10.24
CA VAL A 42 2.00 7.92 -9.42
C VAL A 42 2.66 7.60 -8.07
N GLU A 43 3.91 8.01 -7.87
CA GLU A 43 4.78 7.61 -6.77
C GLU A 43 4.35 8.17 -5.40
N PRO A 44 3.97 9.46 -5.25
CA PRO A 44 3.46 9.96 -3.97
C PRO A 44 2.13 9.35 -3.56
N LEU A 45 1.27 9.03 -4.55
CA LEU A 45 0.00 8.35 -4.30
C LEU A 45 0.27 6.91 -3.84
N ALA A 46 1.19 6.20 -4.49
CA ALA A 46 1.61 4.87 -4.09
C ALA A 46 2.19 4.88 -2.65
N ALA A 47 3.05 5.84 -2.32
CA ALA A 47 3.59 6.01 -0.97
C ALA A 47 2.47 6.22 0.07
N ALA A 48 1.53 7.15 -0.18
CA ALA A 48 0.43 7.42 0.72
C ALA A 48 -0.49 6.21 0.91
N LEU A 49 -0.82 5.50 -0.18
CA LEU A 49 -1.62 4.28 -0.13
C LEU A 49 -0.89 3.17 0.64
N GLY A 50 0.41 3.00 0.44
CA GLY A 50 1.22 2.01 1.17
C GLY A 50 1.25 2.26 2.67
N ILE A 51 1.39 3.52 3.11
CA ILE A 51 1.33 3.87 4.54
C ILE A 51 -0.06 3.56 5.11
N CYS A 52 -1.10 4.10 4.46
CA CYS A 52 -2.46 4.00 4.98
C CYS A 52 -2.94 2.55 5.00
N ASP A 53 -2.63 1.78 3.97
CA ASP A 53 -2.95 0.35 3.92
C ASP A 53 -2.33 -0.39 5.10
N ARG A 54 -1.01 -0.22 5.35
CA ARG A 54 -0.36 -0.90 6.47
C ARG A 54 -0.91 -0.50 7.82
N ILE A 55 -1.24 0.77 8.02
CA ILE A 55 -1.90 1.23 9.24
C ILE A 55 -3.25 0.52 9.42
N ASN A 56 -4.05 0.42 8.36
CA ASN A 56 -5.33 -0.30 8.42
C ASN A 56 -5.13 -1.77 8.76
N MET A 57 -4.23 -2.46 8.06
CA MET A 57 -3.95 -3.88 8.27
C MET A 57 -3.55 -4.18 9.72
N LEU A 58 -2.63 -3.41 10.29
CA LEU A 58 -2.20 -3.60 11.68
C LEU A 58 -3.28 -3.17 12.68
N ALA A 59 -4.02 -2.09 12.41
CA ALA A 59 -5.14 -1.69 13.25
C ALA A 59 -6.25 -2.77 13.31
N ILE A 60 -6.51 -3.46 12.20
CA ILE A 60 -7.42 -4.62 12.17
C ILE A 60 -6.89 -5.75 13.04
N GLN A 61 -5.59 -6.06 12.98
CA GLN A 61 -4.97 -7.09 13.84
C GLN A 61 -5.12 -6.74 15.33
N HIS A 62 -4.85 -5.49 15.72
CA HIS A 62 -5.04 -5.03 17.09
C HIS A 62 -6.52 -5.12 17.52
N LEU A 63 -7.45 -4.69 16.66
CA LEU A 63 -8.88 -4.77 16.92
C LEU A 63 -9.36 -6.22 17.10
N ASN A 64 -8.96 -7.12 16.19
CA ASN A 64 -9.33 -8.53 16.24
C ASN A 64 -8.77 -9.21 17.50
N PHE A 65 -7.55 -8.85 17.92
CA PHE A 65 -6.96 -9.34 19.17
C PHE A 65 -7.71 -8.84 20.41
N GLU A 66 -8.05 -7.55 20.46
CA GLU A 66 -8.83 -6.99 21.56
C GLU A 66 -10.24 -7.59 21.62
N LYS A 67 -10.89 -7.78 20.46
CA LYS A 67 -12.19 -8.46 20.37
C LYS A 67 -12.10 -9.92 20.81
N ALA A 68 -11.06 -10.65 20.43
CA ALA A 68 -10.87 -12.02 20.89
C ALA A 68 -10.81 -12.10 22.43
N CYS A 69 -10.10 -11.17 23.08
CA CYS A 69 -10.00 -11.16 24.54
C CYS A 69 -11.33 -10.79 25.23
N ARG A 70 -11.97 -9.69 24.79
CA ARG A 70 -13.15 -9.14 25.46
C ARG A 70 -14.45 -9.86 25.09
N THR A 71 -14.68 -10.12 23.81
CA THR A 71 -15.97 -10.66 23.33
C THR A 71 -15.97 -12.18 23.20
N SER A 72 -14.87 -12.80 22.78
CA SER A 72 -14.83 -14.26 22.58
C SER A 72 -14.52 -15.01 23.87
N PHE A 73 -13.47 -14.64 24.60
CA PHE A 73 -13.05 -15.32 25.83
C PHE A 73 -13.59 -14.71 27.13
N GLN A 74 -14.05 -13.46 27.09
CA GLN A 74 -14.66 -12.76 28.23
C GLN A 74 -13.77 -12.75 29.50
N TYR A 75 -12.45 -12.60 29.34
CA TYR A 75 -11.51 -12.60 30.47
C TYR A 75 -11.62 -11.38 31.40
N GLY A 76 -12.47 -10.39 31.07
CA GLY A 76 -12.66 -9.16 31.84
C GLY A 76 -11.72 -8.03 31.43
N ASP A 77 -12.16 -6.78 31.62
CA ASP A 77 -11.50 -5.60 31.08
C ASP A 77 -10.11 -5.34 31.66
N GLU A 78 -9.91 -5.62 32.95
CA GLU A 78 -8.61 -5.45 33.60
C GLU A 78 -7.55 -6.42 33.05
N ILE A 79 -7.94 -7.70 32.87
CA ILE A 79 -7.05 -8.74 32.33
C ILE A 79 -6.74 -8.43 30.87
N CYS A 80 -7.74 -8.12 30.05
CA CYS A 80 -7.52 -7.78 28.64
C CYS A 80 -6.65 -6.52 28.47
N THR A 81 -6.84 -5.50 29.31
CA THR A 81 -6.00 -4.30 29.27
C THR A 81 -4.56 -4.60 29.69
N ALA A 82 -4.35 -5.45 30.69
CA ALA A 82 -3.01 -5.90 31.10
C ALA A 82 -2.32 -6.73 30.01
N VAL A 83 -3.08 -7.62 29.37
CA VAL A 83 -2.64 -8.45 28.23
C VAL A 83 -2.20 -7.58 27.05
N ILE A 84 -3.01 -6.60 26.65
CA ILE A 84 -2.73 -5.72 25.51
C ILE A 84 -1.54 -4.79 25.79
N ARG A 85 -1.44 -4.23 27.00
CA ARG A 85 -0.34 -3.33 27.39
C ARG A 85 0.98 -4.05 27.70
N GLY A 86 0.95 -5.38 27.80
CA GLY A 86 2.15 -6.14 28.16
C GLY A 86 2.54 -6.01 29.64
N THR A 87 1.59 -5.77 30.56
CA THR A 87 1.90 -5.80 32.00
C THR A 87 1.82 -7.24 32.52
N ASN A 88 2.67 -7.58 33.50
CA ASN A 88 2.69 -8.90 34.18
C ASN A 88 2.70 -10.10 33.22
N HIS A 89 3.64 -10.10 32.25
CA HIS A 89 3.78 -11.14 31.22
C HIS A 89 3.59 -12.56 31.77
N SER A 90 4.34 -12.94 32.81
CA SER A 90 4.31 -14.30 33.39
C SER A 90 2.93 -14.75 33.91
N GLN A 91 2.06 -13.83 34.31
CA GLN A 91 0.74 -14.18 34.85
C GLN A 91 -0.31 -14.37 33.74
N TYR A 92 -0.16 -13.66 32.61
CA TYR A 92 -1.19 -13.61 31.56
C TYR A 92 -0.75 -14.19 30.21
N ASP A 93 0.40 -14.87 30.16
CA ASP A 93 0.91 -15.49 28.94
C ASP A 93 -0.06 -16.53 28.35
N LEU A 94 -0.75 -17.32 29.18
CA LEU A 94 -1.76 -18.27 28.69
C LEU A 94 -2.95 -17.56 28.00
N HIS A 95 -3.43 -16.45 28.58
CA HIS A 95 -4.51 -15.65 27.98
C HIS A 95 -4.09 -15.03 26.65
N LYS A 96 -2.85 -14.53 26.58
CA LYS A 96 -2.25 -14.02 25.33
C LYS A 96 -2.23 -15.09 24.25
N VAL A 97 -1.69 -16.28 24.56
CA VAL A 97 -1.58 -17.39 23.61
C VAL A 97 -2.96 -17.83 23.11
N ASN A 98 -3.96 -17.94 23.98
CA ASN A 98 -5.32 -18.31 23.59
C ASN A 98 -5.94 -17.29 22.62
N CYS A 99 -5.82 -15.99 22.92
CA CYS A 99 -6.33 -14.93 22.04
C CYS A 99 -5.58 -14.90 20.70
N GLN A 100 -4.25 -15.04 20.72
CA GLN A 100 -3.43 -15.10 19.50
C GLN A 100 -3.78 -16.32 18.65
N SER A 101 -4.01 -17.48 19.27
CA SER A 101 -4.38 -18.71 18.57
C SER A 101 -5.71 -18.54 17.84
N LEU A 102 -6.72 -17.97 18.51
CA LEU A 102 -8.02 -17.69 17.89
C LEU A 102 -7.92 -16.70 16.71
N VAL A 103 -7.17 -15.60 16.88
CA VAL A 103 -6.96 -14.61 15.81
C VAL A 103 -6.16 -15.21 14.64
N THR A 104 -5.21 -16.10 14.93
CA THR A 104 -4.40 -16.78 13.91
C THR A 104 -5.27 -17.73 13.08
N GLU A 105 -6.10 -18.54 13.73
CA GLU A 105 -7.07 -19.40 13.05
C GLU A 105 -8.04 -18.58 12.20
N MET A 106 -8.50 -17.46 12.75
CA MET A 106 -9.36 -16.53 12.03
C MET A 106 -8.69 -15.97 10.77
N THR A 107 -7.47 -15.48 10.93
CA THR A 107 -6.66 -14.89 9.85
C THR A 107 -6.40 -15.91 8.73
N ALA A 108 -6.26 -17.20 9.07
CA ALA A 108 -6.04 -18.25 8.08
C ALA A 108 -7.23 -18.37 7.11
N TRP A 109 -8.46 -18.48 7.61
CA TRP A 109 -9.64 -18.57 6.74
C TRP A 109 -9.97 -17.23 6.08
N VAL A 110 -9.74 -16.09 6.75
CA VAL A 110 -9.91 -14.76 6.14
C VAL A 110 -9.01 -14.62 4.91
N ASN A 111 -7.72 -14.96 5.02
CA ASN A 111 -6.78 -14.91 3.91
C ASN A 111 -7.16 -15.85 2.77
N PHE A 112 -7.68 -17.04 3.09
CA PHE A 112 -8.17 -17.96 2.08
C PHE A 112 -9.24 -17.30 1.19
N PHE A 113 -10.27 -16.72 1.78
CA PHE A 113 -11.32 -16.02 1.01
C PHE A 113 -10.82 -14.73 0.35
N LEU A 114 -9.94 -13.99 1.03
CA LEU A 114 -9.35 -12.76 0.51
C LEU A 114 -8.59 -13.00 -0.81
N TYR A 115 -7.89 -14.13 -0.94
CA TYR A 115 -7.11 -14.50 -2.12
C TYR A 115 -7.79 -15.48 -3.07
N LEU A 116 -8.95 -16.04 -2.72
CA LEU A 116 -9.70 -16.94 -3.59
C LEU A 116 -10.26 -16.23 -4.82
N PHE A 117 -10.83 -15.03 -4.65
CA PHE A 117 -11.53 -14.28 -5.71
C PHE A 117 -10.62 -13.42 -6.63
N PRO A 118 -9.56 -12.74 -6.12
CA PRO A 118 -8.75 -11.85 -6.94
C PRO A 118 -8.12 -12.45 -8.20
N PRO A 119 -7.65 -13.71 -8.25
CA PRO A 119 -7.10 -14.30 -9.47
C PRO A 119 -8.13 -14.39 -10.60
N PHE A 120 -9.37 -14.79 -10.28
CA PHE A 120 -10.46 -14.82 -11.26
C PHE A 120 -10.77 -13.43 -11.78
N LEU A 121 -10.90 -12.46 -10.86
CA LEU A 121 -11.10 -11.06 -11.22
C LEU A 121 -9.97 -10.57 -12.12
N LEU A 122 -8.72 -10.85 -11.77
CA LEU A 122 -7.55 -10.41 -12.53
C LEU A 122 -7.54 -11.00 -13.95
N LEU A 123 -8.01 -12.24 -14.17
CA LEU A 123 -8.12 -12.82 -15.51
C LEU A 123 -9.15 -12.07 -16.37
N PHE A 124 -10.36 -11.82 -15.83
CA PHE A 124 -11.41 -11.10 -16.57
C PHE A 124 -11.06 -9.63 -16.80
N ILE A 125 -10.65 -8.97 -15.72
CA ILE A 125 -10.28 -7.57 -15.69
C ILE A 125 -9.05 -7.39 -16.59
N GLY A 126 -7.98 -8.17 -16.41
CA GLY A 126 -6.77 -8.13 -17.23
C GLY A 126 -7.06 -8.28 -18.73
N ALA A 127 -7.82 -9.30 -19.13
CA ALA A 127 -8.20 -9.49 -20.55
C ALA A 127 -9.03 -8.31 -21.10
N TYR A 128 -9.90 -7.73 -20.29
CA TYR A 128 -10.66 -6.53 -20.65
C TYR A 128 -9.76 -5.28 -20.77
N SER A 129 -8.72 -5.18 -19.94
CA SER A 129 -7.75 -4.07 -19.93
C SER A 129 -7.02 -3.99 -21.26
N ASP A 130 -6.51 -5.15 -21.68
CA ASP A 130 -5.65 -5.27 -22.83
C ASP A 130 -6.41 -4.93 -24.12
N ARG A 131 -7.70 -5.30 -24.18
CA ARG A 131 -8.57 -4.97 -25.31
C ARG A 131 -9.01 -3.51 -25.32
N THR A 132 -9.37 -2.95 -24.17
CA THR A 132 -10.06 -1.65 -24.10
C THR A 132 -9.10 -0.47 -23.93
N LYS A 133 -7.84 -0.71 -23.55
CA LYS A 133 -6.80 0.28 -23.19
C LYS A 133 -7.23 1.29 -22.10
N ARG A 134 -8.40 1.12 -21.48
CA ARG A 134 -8.97 2.00 -20.44
C ARG A 134 -8.49 1.58 -19.05
N ARG A 135 -7.25 1.94 -18.73
CA ARG A 135 -6.55 1.55 -17.49
C ARG A 135 -7.13 2.21 -16.22
N LYS A 136 -7.90 3.29 -16.35
CA LYS A 136 -8.48 4.02 -15.19
C LYS A 136 -9.57 3.22 -14.46
N THR A 137 -10.35 2.42 -15.17
CA THR A 137 -11.42 1.58 -14.59
C THR A 137 -10.87 0.55 -13.60
N PHE A 138 -9.63 0.10 -13.81
CA PHE A 138 -8.93 -0.91 -13.03
C PHE A 138 -8.56 -0.44 -11.64
N ILE A 139 -8.28 0.85 -11.51
CA ILE A 139 -7.94 1.46 -10.22
C ILE A 139 -9.24 1.63 -9.41
N LEU A 140 -10.35 2.00 -10.04
CA LEU A 140 -11.60 2.30 -9.33
C LEU A 140 -12.23 1.07 -8.65
N VAL A 141 -12.14 -0.12 -9.25
CA VAL A 141 -12.72 -1.36 -8.70
C VAL A 141 -12.21 -1.69 -7.29
N PRO A 142 -10.88 -1.83 -7.05
CA PRO A 142 -10.37 -2.11 -5.71
C PRO A 142 -10.61 -0.97 -4.71
N PHE A 143 -10.70 0.29 -5.17
CA PHE A 143 -11.06 1.42 -4.30
C PHE A 143 -12.47 1.29 -3.71
N ILE A 144 -13.45 0.80 -4.49
CA ILE A 144 -14.82 0.60 -4.01
C ILE A 144 -14.83 -0.48 -2.91
N GLY A 145 -14.17 -1.61 -3.15
CA GLY A 145 -14.04 -2.67 -2.15
C GLY A 145 -13.34 -2.21 -0.89
N TYR A 146 -12.31 -1.37 -1.02
CA TYR A 146 -11.63 -0.76 0.11
C TYR A 146 -12.55 0.12 0.94
N ILE A 147 -13.26 1.06 0.30
CA ILE A 147 -14.18 1.95 1.01
C ILE A 147 -15.28 1.14 1.71
N ALA A 148 -15.84 0.13 1.05
CA ALA A 148 -16.84 -0.76 1.64
C ALA A 148 -16.30 -1.50 2.86
N SER A 149 -15.09 -2.07 2.76
CA SER A 149 -14.41 -2.75 3.87
C SER A 149 -14.13 -1.80 5.04
N THR A 150 -13.56 -0.63 4.76
CA THR A 150 -13.27 0.39 5.77
C THR A 150 -14.53 0.84 6.51
N VAL A 151 -15.65 1.05 5.80
CA VAL A 151 -16.93 1.39 6.44
C VAL A 151 -17.42 0.24 7.33
N GLY A 152 -17.36 -1.01 6.86
CA GLY A 152 -17.74 -2.17 7.66
C GLY A 152 -16.89 -2.34 8.92
N LEU A 153 -15.58 -2.08 8.83
CA LEU A 153 -14.66 -2.13 9.97
C LEU A 153 -14.90 -0.98 10.95
N ILE A 154 -15.24 0.22 10.47
CA ILE A 154 -15.66 1.34 11.33
C ILE A 154 -16.93 0.95 12.11
N VAL A 155 -17.92 0.36 11.44
CA VAL A 155 -19.14 -0.13 12.09
C VAL A 155 -18.79 -1.19 13.15
N SER A 156 -17.90 -2.13 12.82
CA SER A 156 -17.43 -3.14 13.79
C SER A 156 -16.70 -2.54 14.99
N ALA A 157 -15.93 -1.46 14.79
CA ALA A 157 -15.22 -0.76 15.85
C ALA A 157 -16.16 0.08 16.74
N VAL A 158 -17.21 0.68 16.18
CA VAL A 158 -18.22 1.44 16.94
C VAL A 158 -19.13 0.50 17.73
N PHE A 159 -19.58 -0.59 17.10
CA PHE A 159 -20.41 -1.62 17.74
C PHE A 159 -19.53 -2.76 18.26
N PHE A 160 -18.58 -2.41 19.13
CA PHE A 160 -17.54 -3.33 19.59
C PHE A 160 -18.14 -4.61 20.22
N ASP A 161 -19.08 -4.47 21.15
CA ASP A 161 -19.69 -5.59 21.88
C ASP A 161 -20.77 -6.32 21.08
N ALA A 162 -21.47 -5.61 20.20
CA ALA A 162 -22.60 -6.16 19.44
C ALA A 162 -22.16 -6.93 18.18
N VAL A 163 -20.95 -6.69 17.67
CA VAL A 163 -20.42 -7.33 16.46
C VAL A 163 -19.35 -8.36 16.84
N PRO A 164 -19.67 -9.67 16.80
CA PRO A 164 -18.72 -10.73 17.07
C PRO A 164 -17.50 -10.72 16.14
N LEU A 165 -16.41 -11.31 16.61
CA LEU A 165 -15.15 -11.45 15.88
C LEU A 165 -15.35 -12.07 14.49
N VAL A 166 -16.20 -13.10 14.37
CA VAL A 166 -16.47 -13.80 13.10
C VAL A 166 -17.03 -12.87 12.03
N TYR A 167 -17.97 -11.98 12.38
CA TYR A 167 -18.54 -11.03 11.43
C TYR A 167 -17.52 -9.99 10.96
N THR A 168 -16.61 -9.59 11.85
CA THR A 168 -15.50 -8.70 11.50
C THR A 168 -14.59 -9.36 10.46
N GLY A 169 -14.29 -10.65 10.63
CA GLY A 169 -13.52 -11.42 9.65
C GLY A 169 -14.22 -11.60 8.31
N LEU A 170 -15.56 -11.75 8.31
CA LEU A 170 -16.32 -11.85 7.05
C LEU A 170 -16.27 -10.54 6.26
N ILE A 171 -16.38 -9.40 6.94
CA ILE A 171 -16.24 -8.06 6.34
C ILE A 171 -14.82 -7.89 5.78
N GLU A 172 -13.81 -8.28 6.56
CA GLU A 172 -12.40 -8.22 6.17
C GLU A 172 -12.07 -9.13 4.99
N ALA A 173 -12.72 -10.28 4.88
CA ALA A 173 -12.44 -11.24 3.81
C ALA A 173 -13.20 -10.94 2.52
N LEU A 174 -14.52 -10.79 2.61
CA LEU A 174 -15.42 -10.79 1.45
C LEU A 174 -15.37 -9.46 0.70
N LEU A 175 -15.48 -8.33 1.41
CA LEU A 175 -15.57 -7.02 0.77
C LEU A 175 -14.30 -6.66 -0.01
N PRO A 176 -13.08 -6.76 0.52
CA PRO A 176 -11.90 -6.49 -0.28
C PRO A 176 -11.59 -7.63 -1.27
N GLY A 177 -11.83 -8.90 -0.91
CA GLY A 177 -11.55 -10.05 -1.78
C GLY A 177 -12.36 -10.02 -3.09
N MET A 178 -13.66 -9.75 -3.00
CA MET A 178 -14.57 -9.66 -4.17
C MET A 178 -14.23 -8.50 -5.12
N PHE A 179 -13.47 -7.51 -4.67
CA PHE A 179 -13.07 -6.36 -5.49
C PHE A 179 -11.58 -6.40 -5.85
N GLY A 180 -10.89 -7.51 -5.57
CA GLY A 180 -9.52 -7.77 -5.99
C GLY A 180 -8.43 -7.33 -5.00
N TYR A 181 -8.82 -6.71 -3.89
CA TYR A 181 -7.95 -6.25 -2.81
C TYR A 181 -6.68 -5.53 -3.35
N TRP A 182 -5.56 -5.68 -2.67
CA TRP A 182 -4.28 -5.09 -3.00
C TRP A 182 -3.63 -5.72 -4.25
N LEU A 183 -4.02 -6.95 -4.63
CA LEU A 183 -3.48 -7.64 -5.80
C LEU A 183 -3.84 -6.94 -7.11
N VAL A 184 -5.13 -6.62 -7.30
CA VAL A 184 -5.59 -5.90 -8.50
C VAL A 184 -5.06 -4.46 -8.51
N LEU A 185 -4.95 -3.82 -7.34
CA LEU A 185 -4.39 -2.48 -7.22
C LEU A 185 -2.90 -2.45 -7.60
N TYR A 186 -2.08 -3.41 -7.15
CA TYR A 186 -0.68 -3.54 -7.58
C TYR A 186 -0.55 -3.73 -9.09
N MET A 187 -1.37 -4.61 -9.67
CA MET A 187 -1.36 -4.85 -11.11
C MET A 187 -1.77 -3.60 -11.88
N ALA A 188 -2.79 -2.87 -11.40
CA ALA A 188 -3.21 -1.61 -12.01
C ALA A 188 -2.11 -0.55 -11.94
N MET A 189 -1.40 -0.44 -10.82
CA MET A 189 -0.25 0.47 -10.66
C MET A 189 0.87 0.11 -11.65
N PHE A 190 1.35 -1.13 -11.66
CA PHE A 190 2.43 -1.57 -12.56
C PHE A 190 2.05 -1.44 -14.04
N THR A 191 0.80 -1.74 -14.39
CA THR A 191 0.29 -1.55 -15.75
C THR A 191 0.23 -0.08 -16.13
N TYR A 192 -0.16 0.82 -15.20
CA TYR A 192 -0.18 2.25 -15.48
C TYR A 192 1.24 2.80 -15.69
N ILE A 193 2.19 2.42 -14.83
CA ILE A 193 3.58 2.86 -14.94
C ILE A 193 4.20 2.37 -16.25
N SER A 194 3.93 1.12 -16.62
CA SER A 194 4.45 0.55 -17.85
C SER A 194 3.89 1.24 -19.11
N SER A 195 2.69 1.84 -19.07
CA SER A 195 2.17 2.67 -20.18
C SER A 195 2.93 3.96 -20.40
N ILE A 196 3.29 4.64 -19.31
CA ILE A 196 3.83 6.00 -19.37
C ILE A 196 5.35 6.03 -19.48
N THR A 197 6.00 4.87 -19.38
CA THR A 197 7.46 4.74 -19.36
C THR A 197 7.97 4.12 -20.65
N MET A 198 9.09 4.64 -21.15
CA MET A 198 9.83 4.09 -22.29
C MET A 198 10.42 2.71 -21.95
N ALA A 199 10.68 1.89 -22.97
CA ALA A 199 11.14 0.51 -22.79
C ALA A 199 12.44 0.41 -21.96
N GLU A 200 13.36 1.36 -22.15
CA GLU A 200 14.67 1.40 -21.48
C GLU A 200 14.57 1.71 -19.98
N GLU A 201 13.63 2.58 -19.57
CA GLU A 201 13.46 3.00 -18.16
C GLU A 201 12.41 2.18 -17.39
N ARG A 202 11.63 1.33 -18.07
CA ARG A 202 10.46 0.67 -17.49
C ARG A 202 10.81 -0.16 -16.26
N THR A 203 11.86 -0.97 -16.33
CA THR A 203 12.30 -1.82 -15.22
C THR A 203 12.73 -0.99 -14.01
N PHE A 204 13.45 0.12 -14.25
CA PHE A 204 13.90 1.01 -13.19
C PHE A 204 12.74 1.67 -12.45
N ARG A 205 11.73 2.20 -13.17
CA ARG A 205 10.57 2.85 -12.54
C ARG A 205 9.66 1.87 -11.80
N ILE A 206 9.47 0.66 -12.34
CA ILE A 206 8.74 -0.40 -11.62
C ILE A 206 9.47 -0.76 -10.32
N GLY A 207 10.80 -0.92 -10.39
CA GLY A 207 11.64 -1.14 -9.22
C GLY A 207 11.49 -0.03 -8.19
N LEU A 208 11.60 1.24 -8.60
CA LEU A 208 11.44 2.40 -7.74
C LEU A 208 10.08 2.42 -7.02
N ILE A 209 9.00 2.07 -7.72
CA ILE A 209 7.66 2.07 -7.12
C ILE A 209 7.47 0.91 -6.14
N SER A 210 8.02 -0.26 -6.46
CA SER A 210 7.99 -1.41 -5.55
C SER A 210 8.78 -1.14 -4.26
N THR A 211 9.98 -0.55 -4.37
CA THR A 211 10.79 -0.20 -3.20
C THR A 211 10.15 0.92 -2.40
N THR A 212 9.57 1.93 -3.07
CA THR A 212 8.79 3.00 -2.44
C THR A 212 7.63 2.40 -1.64
N LEU A 213 6.78 1.60 -2.28
CA LEU A 213 5.65 0.94 -1.61
C LEU A 213 6.10 0.14 -0.39
N SER A 214 7.16 -0.66 -0.53
CA SER A 214 7.70 -1.47 0.56
C SER A 214 8.25 -0.61 1.70
N ALA A 215 9.06 0.42 1.41
CA ALA A 215 9.65 1.30 2.42
C ALA A 215 8.58 2.08 3.19
N PHE A 216 7.62 2.67 2.48
CA PHE A 216 6.50 3.39 3.08
C PHE A 216 5.56 2.47 3.85
N SER A 217 5.44 1.21 3.45
CA SER A 217 4.71 0.20 4.22
C SER A 217 5.37 -0.07 5.58
N MET A 218 6.70 -0.14 5.64
CA MET A 218 7.43 -0.29 6.91
C MET A 218 7.26 0.95 7.80
N LEU A 219 7.27 2.15 7.21
CA LEU A 219 6.97 3.38 7.95
C LEU A 219 5.55 3.38 8.51
N GLY A 220 4.55 2.95 7.71
CA GLY A 220 3.18 2.79 8.19
C GLY A 220 3.10 1.84 9.37
N ALA A 221 3.81 0.72 9.33
CA ALA A 221 3.88 -0.22 10.43
C ALA A 221 4.45 0.39 11.71
N ALA A 222 5.56 1.12 11.61
CA ALA A 222 6.20 1.78 12.75
C ALA A 222 5.30 2.83 13.43
N ILE A 223 4.42 3.50 12.66
CA ILE A 223 3.57 4.58 13.17
C ILE A 223 2.22 4.03 13.68
N THR A 224 1.81 2.81 13.28
CA THR A 224 0.47 2.27 13.55
C THR A 224 0.10 2.30 15.03
N GLU A 225 0.97 1.85 15.91
CA GLU A 225 0.69 1.81 17.35
C GLU A 225 0.37 3.21 17.90
N TYR A 226 1.13 4.23 17.48
CA TYR A 226 0.88 5.62 17.83
C TYR A 226 -0.48 6.10 17.27
N VAL A 227 -0.81 5.79 16.02
CA VAL A 227 -2.12 6.17 15.43
C VAL A 227 -3.27 5.54 16.23
N VAL A 228 -3.18 4.24 16.54
CA VAL A 228 -4.25 3.53 17.26
C VAL A 228 -4.41 4.07 18.69
N GLN A 229 -3.33 4.40 19.38
CA GLN A 229 -3.39 4.95 20.74
C GLN A 229 -4.01 6.36 20.80
N TYR A 230 -3.71 7.23 19.83
CA TYR A 230 -4.16 8.63 19.85
C TYR A 230 -5.50 8.87 19.13
N LEU A 231 -5.70 8.23 17.97
CA LEU A 231 -6.87 8.44 17.11
C LEU A 231 -7.93 7.34 17.27
N GLY A 232 -7.60 6.25 17.97
CA GLY A 232 -8.44 5.07 18.10
C GLY A 232 -8.60 4.33 16.76
N TYR A 233 -9.29 3.18 16.81
CA TYR A 233 -9.53 2.36 15.62
C TYR A 233 -10.31 3.10 14.53
N VAL A 234 -11.33 3.88 14.89
CA VAL A 234 -12.15 4.65 13.94
C VAL A 234 -11.32 5.70 13.21
N GLY A 235 -10.42 6.39 13.92
CA GLY A 235 -9.53 7.39 13.33
C GLY A 235 -8.50 6.77 12.38
N SER A 236 -7.92 5.62 12.75
CA SER A 236 -7.00 4.85 11.91
C SER A 236 -7.64 4.45 10.58
N PHE A 237 -8.87 3.93 10.62
CA PHE A 237 -9.62 3.54 9.43
C PHE A 237 -10.03 4.74 8.57
N SER A 238 -10.39 5.86 9.22
CA SER A 238 -10.78 7.09 8.52
C SER A 238 -9.63 7.76 7.76
N LEU A 239 -8.37 7.52 8.13
CA LEU A 239 -7.20 8.06 7.44
C LEU A 239 -7.19 7.66 5.96
N LEU A 240 -7.61 6.43 5.67
CA LEU A 240 -7.64 5.90 4.33
C LEU A 240 -8.73 6.52 3.46
N LEU A 241 -9.90 6.82 4.04
CA LEU A 241 -10.99 7.49 3.32
C LEU A 241 -10.62 8.90 2.86
N ARG A 242 -9.67 9.55 3.53
CA ARG A 242 -9.16 10.87 3.16
C ARG A 242 -8.19 10.82 1.98
N VAL A 243 -7.65 9.65 1.65
CA VAL A 243 -6.78 9.48 0.48
C VAL A 243 -7.65 9.57 -0.78
N ARG A 244 -7.73 10.78 -1.36
CA ARG A 244 -8.33 10.94 -2.67
C ARG A 244 -7.39 10.36 -3.72
N PRO A 245 -7.83 9.40 -4.55
CA PRO A 245 -7.08 9.03 -5.74
C PRO A 245 -7.00 10.27 -6.62
N GLY A 246 -5.83 10.91 -6.62
CA GLY A 246 -5.53 12.08 -7.43
C GLY A 246 -5.46 11.70 -8.89
N LEU A 247 -6.61 11.38 -9.50
CA LEU A 247 -6.75 11.20 -10.94
C LEU A 247 -6.83 12.59 -11.61
N HIS A 248 -5.80 13.42 -11.41
CA HIS A 248 -5.69 14.67 -12.17
C HIS A 248 -5.35 14.34 -13.61
N SER A 249 -6.40 14.33 -14.44
CA SER A 249 -6.32 14.07 -15.86
C SER A 249 -5.63 15.24 -16.56
N ARG A 250 -4.34 15.14 -16.86
CA ARG A 250 -3.89 15.75 -18.11
C ARG A 250 -4.46 14.89 -19.24
N ASN A 251 -5.42 15.46 -19.96
CA ASN A 251 -5.83 14.97 -21.26
C ASN A 251 -4.59 14.87 -22.15
N GLN A 252 -3.99 13.69 -22.27
CA GLN A 252 -3.15 13.36 -23.40
C GLN A 252 -4.05 12.75 -24.48
N THR A 253 -4.83 13.64 -25.11
CA THR A 253 -5.36 13.43 -26.45
C THR A 253 -4.29 13.82 -27.44
N LYS A 254 -3.87 12.83 -28.23
CA LYS A 254 -2.97 12.84 -29.39
C LYS A 254 -1.48 12.91 -29.10
#